data_AF-A0A645IMZ6-F1
#
_entry.id   AF-A0A645IMZ6-F1
#
_cell.length_a   1.000
_cell.length_b   1.000
_cell.length_c   1.000
_cell.angle_alpha   90.00
_cell.angle_beta   90.00
_cell.angle_gamma   90.00
#
_symmetry.space_group_name_H-M   'P 1'
#
loop_
_entity.id
_entity.type
_entity.pdbx_description
1 polymer ?
#
loop_
_entity_poly.entity_id
_entity_poly.type
_entity_poly.pdbx_seq_one_letter_code
_entity_poly.pdbx_strand_id
1 'polypeptide(L)'
;MLHNSDIVTLHLPLGADTHHIIGREQIKKMKQGAFIVNTGRGALIDTDTLIKALENGKLGGAALDVLEGEEGLFYFDCTDKPMDNQFLLKLQGMPNVIITPHTAYYTEGALYDTVLKTIRNCLNFERSLNHG
;
A
#
# COMPACT_ATOMS: atom_id res chain seq x y z
N MET A 1 3.74 -9.31 19.24
CA MET A 1 2.96 -9.43 17.98
C MET A 1 3.86 -9.92 16.84
N LEU A 2 4.79 -9.11 16.32
CA LEU A 2 5.62 -9.49 15.14
C LEU A 2 6.34 -10.85 15.24
N HIS A 3 6.95 -11.20 16.38
CA HIS A 3 7.70 -12.46 16.52
C HIS A 3 6.83 -13.72 16.57
N ASN A 4 5.51 -13.56 16.74
CA ASN A 4 4.54 -14.67 16.80
C ASN A 4 3.64 -14.75 15.56
N SER A 5 3.69 -13.76 14.66
CA SER A 5 2.83 -13.68 13.48
C SER A 5 3.48 -14.34 12.26
N ASP A 6 2.76 -15.25 11.61
CA ASP A 6 3.15 -15.83 10.32
C ASP A 6 2.80 -14.89 9.16
N ILE A 7 1.75 -14.08 9.33
CA ILE A 7 1.31 -13.04 8.39
C ILE A 7 1.09 -11.74 9.17
N VAL A 8 1.60 -10.63 8.64
CA VAL A 8 1.35 -9.28 9.16
C VAL A 8 0.62 -8.47 8.09
N THR A 9 -0.51 -7.86 8.43
CA THR A 9 -1.29 -7.01 7.53
C THR A 9 -1.35 -5.57 8.06
N LEU A 10 -1.21 -4.59 7.17
CA LEU A 10 -1.16 -3.17 7.52
C LEU A 10 -2.45 -2.45 7.14
N HIS A 11 -3.10 -1.85 8.13
CA HIS A 11 -4.35 -1.09 7.99
C HIS A 11 -4.31 0.25 8.74
N LEU A 12 -3.10 0.76 9.03
CA LEU A 12 -2.90 2.01 9.75
C LEU A 12 -3.03 3.20 8.79
N PRO A 13 -3.52 4.36 9.27
CA PRO A 13 -3.37 5.59 8.51
C PRO A 13 -1.89 5.96 8.41
N LEU A 14 -1.50 6.57 7.29
CA LEU A 14 -0.18 7.17 7.15
C LEU A 14 -0.15 8.54 7.86
N GLY A 15 0.84 8.72 8.71
CA GLY A 15 1.15 9.97 9.41
C GLY A 15 2.61 9.95 9.87
N ALA A 16 3.04 11.00 10.56
CA ALA A 16 4.44 11.14 11.00
C ALA A 16 4.93 9.93 11.83
N ASP A 17 4.07 9.42 12.73
CA ASP A 17 4.42 8.31 13.62
C ASP A 17 4.33 6.92 12.96
N THR A 18 3.68 6.82 11.79
CA THR A 18 3.48 5.55 11.07
C THR A 18 4.27 5.46 9.78
N HIS A 19 4.97 6.53 9.39
CA HIS A 19 5.90 6.53 8.28
C HIS A 19 7.01 5.51 8.52
N HIS A 20 7.19 4.58 7.58
CA HIS A 20 8.12 3.46 7.65
C HIS A 20 8.03 2.68 8.97
N ILE A 21 6.82 2.55 9.53
CA ILE A 21 6.60 1.79 10.76
C ILE A 21 7.07 0.34 10.63
N ILE A 22 7.00 -0.24 9.42
CA ILE A 22 7.70 -1.47 9.08
C ILE A 22 8.99 -1.13 8.34
N GLY A 23 10.06 -0.95 9.13
CA GLY A 23 11.43 -0.83 8.65
C GLY A 23 12.29 -2.03 9.05
N ARG A 24 13.61 -1.85 8.99
CA ARG A 24 14.61 -2.90 9.26
C ARG A 24 14.44 -3.60 10.60
N GLU A 25 14.21 -2.84 11.67
CA GLU A 25 14.13 -3.39 13.02
C GLU A 25 12.84 -4.19 13.25
N GLN A 26 11.74 -3.81 12.60
CA GLN A 26 10.47 -4.52 12.67
C GLN A 26 10.53 -5.80 11.86
N ILE A 27 11.09 -5.76 10.65
CA ILE A 27 11.27 -6.94 9.81
C ILE A 27 12.19 -7.97 10.49
N LYS A 28 13.28 -7.54 11.15
CA LYS A 28 14.13 -8.45 11.95
C LYS A 28 13.35 -9.23 13.00
N LYS A 29 12.36 -8.58 13.64
CA LYS A 29 11.51 -9.17 14.68
C LYS A 29 10.43 -10.10 14.13
N MET A 30 10.13 -10.07 12.84
CA MET A 30 9.18 -10.99 12.22
C MET A 30 9.77 -12.41 12.17
N LYS A 31 8.91 -13.43 12.08
CA LYS A 31 9.35 -14.81 11.88
C LYS A 31 10.12 -14.94 10.56
N GLN A 32 11.05 -15.89 10.50
CA GLN A 32 11.68 -16.26 9.23
C GLN A 32 10.62 -16.82 8.29
N GLY A 33 10.57 -16.33 7.05
CA GLY A 33 9.58 -16.76 6.07
C GLY A 33 8.18 -16.19 6.28
N ALA A 34 8.01 -15.21 7.17
CA ALA A 34 6.73 -14.54 7.37
C ALA A 34 6.28 -13.78 6.11
N PHE A 35 4.97 -13.59 5.98
CA PHE A 35 4.38 -12.80 4.88
C PHE A 35 3.93 -11.43 5.37
N ILE A 36 3.98 -10.45 4.47
CA ILE A 36 3.43 -9.11 4.72
C ILE A 36 2.36 -8.76 3.68
N VAL A 37 1.29 -8.11 4.15
CA VAL A 37 0.21 -7.60 3.32
C VAL A 37 0.06 -6.11 3.60
N ASN A 38 0.04 -5.28 2.55
CA ASN A 38 -0.21 -3.84 2.69
C ASN A 38 -1.30 -3.37 1.74
N THR A 39 -2.43 -2.97 2.31
CA THR A 39 -3.55 -2.32 1.61
C THR A 39 -3.83 -0.92 2.16
N GLY A 40 -2.92 -0.39 3.00
CA GLY A 40 -3.03 0.92 3.63
C GLY A 40 -2.41 2.01 2.75
N ARG A 41 -1.14 2.34 3.02
CA ARG A 41 -0.34 3.27 2.21
C ARG A 41 1.06 2.72 2.02
N GLY A 42 1.66 3.01 0.86
CA GLY A 42 3.00 2.55 0.50
C GLY A 42 4.06 2.88 1.55
N ALA A 43 4.11 4.14 1.97
CA ALA A 43 5.08 4.66 2.94
C ALA A 43 4.90 4.15 4.39
N LEU A 44 4.02 3.18 4.65
CA LEU A 44 4.02 2.43 5.92
C LEU A 44 5.19 1.43 6.00
N ILE A 45 5.71 1.03 4.84
CA ILE A 45 6.84 0.10 4.73
C ILE A 45 8.02 0.84 4.09
N ASP A 46 9.21 0.69 4.68
CA ASP A 46 10.45 1.04 3.97
C ASP A 46 10.68 0.04 2.84
N THR A 47 10.48 0.49 1.61
CA THR A 47 10.49 -0.34 0.40
C THR A 47 11.86 -0.99 0.14
N ASP A 48 12.97 -0.29 0.42
CA ASP A 48 14.31 -0.83 0.24
C ASP A 48 14.59 -1.96 1.24
N THR A 49 14.17 -1.77 2.50
CA THR A 49 14.28 -2.84 3.50
C THR A 49 13.38 -4.03 3.15
N LEU A 50 12.16 -3.80 2.66
CA LEU A 50 11.27 -4.87 2.21
C LEU A 50 11.92 -5.73 1.12
N ILE A 51 12.46 -5.10 0.08
CA ILE A 51 13.16 -5.77 -1.03
C ILE A 51 14.28 -6.65 -0.49
N LYS A 52 15.17 -6.10 0.35
CA LYS A 52 16.29 -6.85 0.92
C LYS A 52 15.83 -8.05 1.74
N ALA A 53 14.72 -7.93 2.46
CA ALA A 53 14.17 -8.99 3.29
C ALA A 53 13.49 -10.10 2.47
N LEU A 54 12.93 -9.76 1.31
CA LEU A 54 12.40 -10.74 0.36
C LEU A 54 13.55 -11.47 -0.35
N GLU A 55 14.59 -10.74 -0.79
CA GLU A 55 15.77 -11.30 -1.47
C GLU A 55 16.53 -12.31 -0.60
N ASN A 56 16.69 -12.02 0.70
CA ASN A 56 17.38 -12.92 1.63
C ASN A 56 16.46 -13.96 2.29
N GLY A 57 15.19 -14.02 1.89
CA GLY A 57 14.19 -14.97 2.39
C GLY A 57 13.74 -14.72 3.84
N LYS A 58 14.17 -13.62 4.48
CA LYS A 58 13.65 -13.22 5.80
C LYS A 58 12.14 -13.12 5.77
N LEU A 59 11.59 -12.53 4.72
CA LEU A 59 10.18 -12.59 4.38
C LEU A 59 9.96 -13.64 3.30
N GLY A 60 8.94 -14.47 3.51
CA GLY A 60 8.53 -15.50 2.55
C GLY A 60 7.83 -14.92 1.34
N GLY A 61 7.17 -13.77 1.48
CA GLY A 61 6.54 -13.04 0.39
C GLY A 61 5.81 -11.77 0.82
N ALA A 62 5.31 -11.03 -0.16
CA ALA A 62 4.56 -9.79 0.06
C ALA A 62 3.34 -9.70 -0.89
N ALA A 63 2.23 -9.19 -0.38
CA ALA A 63 1.07 -8.76 -1.18
C ALA A 63 0.84 -7.27 -0.98
N LEU A 64 1.00 -6.47 -2.04
CA LEU A 64 1.07 -5.02 -1.99
C LEU A 64 0.01 -4.43 -2.91
N ASP A 65 -1.05 -3.86 -2.34
CA ASP A 65 -1.99 -3.05 -3.12
C ASP A 65 -1.51 -1.60 -3.25
N VAL A 66 -0.51 -1.22 -2.45
CA VAL A 66 0.06 0.12 -2.40
C VAL A 66 1.58 0.07 -2.32
N LEU A 67 2.25 1.05 -2.92
CA LEU A 67 3.70 1.20 -2.95
C LEU A 67 4.11 2.65 -2.71
N GLU A 68 5.31 2.85 -2.16
CA GLU A 68 5.89 4.19 -2.04
C GLU A 68 6.29 4.69 -3.43
N GLY A 69 5.89 5.92 -3.78
CA GLY A 69 6.12 6.49 -5.11
C GLY A 69 5.24 5.86 -6.20
N GLU A 70 4.02 5.43 -5.85
CA GLU A 70 3.04 4.92 -6.82
C GLU A 70 2.36 6.02 -7.66
N GLU A 71 2.52 7.30 -7.27
CA GLU A 71 1.88 8.41 -7.98
C GLU A 71 2.34 8.49 -9.45
N GLY A 72 1.38 8.64 -10.36
CA GLY A 72 1.65 8.69 -11.80
C GLY A 72 1.96 7.33 -12.43
N LEU A 73 2.01 6.25 -11.64
CA LEU A 73 2.18 4.88 -12.13
C LEU A 73 0.87 4.10 -12.00
N PHE A 74 0.30 4.05 -10.80
CA PHE A 74 -0.96 3.35 -10.58
C PHE A 74 -2.13 4.10 -11.23
N TYR A 75 -3.13 3.34 -11.70
CA TYR A 75 -4.28 3.80 -12.52
C TYR A 75 -3.98 4.26 -13.96
N PHE A 76 -2.72 4.30 -14.38
CA PHE A 76 -2.34 4.66 -15.75
C PHE A 76 -1.87 3.43 -16.54
N ASP A 77 -2.18 3.42 -17.84
CA ASP A 77 -1.46 2.53 -18.75
C ASP A 77 -0.05 3.07 -18.95
N CYS A 78 0.92 2.25 -18.56
CA CYS A 78 2.34 2.53 -18.61
C CYS A 78 3.10 1.46 -19.42
N THR A 79 2.39 0.63 -20.19
CA THR A 79 2.97 -0.49 -20.94
C THR A 79 4.07 -0.03 -21.92
N ASP A 80 3.84 1.09 -22.60
CA ASP A 80 4.78 1.66 -23.58
C ASP A 80 5.62 2.83 -23.03
N LYS A 81 5.56 3.06 -21.71
CA LYS A 81 6.32 4.15 -21.07
C LYS A 81 7.60 3.63 -20.45
N PRO A 82 8.72 4.37 -20.52
CA PRO A 82 9.90 4.06 -19.74
C PRO A 82 9.53 3.99 -18.26
N MET A 83 9.81 2.85 -17.61
CA MET A 83 9.57 2.67 -16.19
C MET A 83 10.83 2.98 -15.40
N ASP A 84 10.84 4.14 -14.75
CA ASP A 84 12.01 4.59 -13.97
C ASP A 84 11.93 4.21 -12.48
N ASN A 85 10.79 3.67 -12.02
CA ASN A 85 10.64 3.21 -10.64
C ASN A 85 11.34 1.85 -10.43
N GLN A 86 12.60 1.91 -10.00
CA GLN A 86 13.44 0.74 -9.78
C GLN A 86 12.89 -0.20 -8.70
N PHE A 87 12.16 0.31 -7.70
CA PHE A 87 11.56 -0.52 -6.67
C PHE A 87 10.41 -1.35 -7.24
N LEU A 88 9.52 -0.72 -8.02
CA LEU A 88 8.43 -1.42 -8.69
C LEU A 88 8.96 -2.53 -9.61
N LEU A 89 9.95 -2.22 -10.45
CA LEU A 89 10.57 -3.19 -11.36
C LEU A 89 11.17 -4.40 -10.61
N LYS A 90 11.89 -4.14 -9.51
CA LYS A 90 12.46 -5.20 -8.68
C LYS A 90 11.37 -6.08 -8.06
N LEU A 91 10.37 -5.47 -7.44
CA LEU A 91 9.30 -6.19 -6.76
C LEU A 91 8.45 -7.00 -7.75
N GLN A 92 8.14 -6.47 -8.93
CA GLN A 92 7.41 -7.19 -9.99
C GLN A 92 8.19 -8.42 -10.51
N GLY A 93 9.52 -8.37 -10.49
CA GLY A 93 10.37 -9.50 -10.88
C GLY A 93 10.48 -10.61 -9.83
N MET A 94 9.97 -10.41 -8.61
CA MET A 94 10.08 -11.38 -7.53
C MET A 94 8.94 -12.41 -7.59
N PRO A 95 9.24 -13.73 -7.58
CA PRO A 95 8.21 -14.77 -7.68
C PRO A 95 7.32 -14.89 -6.43
N ASN A 96 7.73 -14.27 -5.32
CA ASN A 96 7.03 -14.28 -4.04
C ASN A 96 6.37 -12.93 -3.70
N VAL A 97 6.16 -12.07 -4.71
CA VAL A 97 5.51 -10.78 -4.56
C VAL A 97 4.30 -10.69 -5.49
N ILE A 98 3.18 -10.23 -4.96
CA ILE A 98 1.99 -9.87 -5.74
C ILE A 98 1.74 -8.38 -5.54
N ILE A 99 1.54 -7.66 -6.65
CA ILE A 99 1.19 -6.24 -6.64
C ILE A 99 -0.14 -6.05 -7.35
N THR A 100 -1.04 -5.28 -6.72
CA THR A 100 -2.26 -4.77 -7.34
C THR A 100 -2.24 -3.24 -7.31
N PRO A 101 -2.75 -2.55 -8.35
CA PRO A 101 -2.53 -1.10 -8.50
C PRO A 101 -3.55 -0.26 -7.71
N HIS A 102 -3.51 -0.34 -6.38
CA HIS A 102 -4.38 0.40 -5.45
C HIS A 102 -5.87 0.18 -5.74
N THR A 103 -6.24 -1.09 -5.78
CA THR A 103 -7.56 -1.60 -6.16
C THR A 103 -8.32 -2.28 -5.03
N ALA A 104 -7.79 -2.32 -3.80
CA ALA A 104 -8.49 -2.94 -2.66
C ALA A 104 -9.87 -2.33 -2.39
N TYR A 105 -10.09 -1.06 -2.78
CA TYR A 105 -11.39 -0.40 -2.66
C TYR A 105 -12.34 -0.67 -3.85
N TYR A 106 -11.86 -1.28 -4.94
CA TYR A 106 -12.54 -1.33 -6.24
C TYR A 106 -13.63 -2.41 -6.29
N THR A 107 -14.69 -2.20 -5.50
CA THR A 107 -15.90 -3.01 -5.47
C THR A 107 -17.12 -2.16 -5.80
N GLU A 108 -18.17 -2.77 -6.36
CA GLU A 108 -19.39 -2.06 -6.74
C GLU A 108 -19.98 -1.24 -5.58
N GLY A 109 -20.11 -1.85 -4.39
CA GLY A 109 -20.66 -1.18 -3.21
C GLY A 109 -19.79 -0.01 -2.73
N ALA A 110 -18.46 -0.16 -2.71
CA ALA A 110 -17.57 0.91 -2.28
C ALA A 110 -17.54 2.09 -3.27
N LEU A 111 -17.59 1.81 -4.57
CA LEU A 111 -17.68 2.85 -5.60
C LEU A 111 -19.01 3.61 -5.53
N TYR A 112 -20.13 2.88 -5.37
CA TYR A 112 -21.45 3.48 -5.17
C TYR A 112 -21.45 4.42 -3.96
N ASP A 113 -20.97 3.94 -2.81
CA ASP A 113 -20.88 4.72 -1.58
C ASP A 113 -20.00 5.95 -1.73
N THR A 114 -18.87 5.82 -2.43
CA THR A 114 -17.92 6.91 -2.68
C THR A 114 -18.59 8.02 -3.47
N VAL A 115 -19.24 7.71 -4.59
CA VAL A 115 -19.98 8.68 -5.42
C VAL A 115 -21.09 9.35 -4.60
N LEU A 116 -21.92 8.54 -3.94
CA LEU A 116 -23.07 9.03 -3.18
C LEU A 116 -22.66 9.96 -2.03
N LYS A 117 -21.64 9.59 -1.24
CA LYS A 117 -21.15 10.39 -0.12
C LYS A 117 -20.46 11.67 -0.62
N THR A 118 -19.71 11.59 -1.72
CA THR A 118 -19.07 12.78 -2.32
C THR A 118 -20.12 13.81 -2.75
N ILE A 119 -21.17 13.39 -3.46
CA ILE A 119 -22.27 14.28 -3.87
C ILE A 119 -22.94 14.91 -2.64
N ARG A 120 -23.25 14.11 -1.61
CA ARG A 120 -23.84 14.63 -0.37
C ARG A 120 -22.95 15.65 0.32
N ASN A 121 -21.64 15.42 0.36
CA ASN A 121 -20.68 16.35 0.96
C ASN A 121 -20.66 17.69 0.21
N CYS A 122 -20.68 17.68 -1.12
CA CYS A 122 -20.76 18.89 -1.93
C CYS A 122 -22.04 19.70 -1.65
N LEU A 123 -23.20 19.04 -1.62
CA LEU A 123 -24.48 19.70 -1.33
C LEU A 123 -24.54 20.28 0.09
N ASN A 124 -23.97 19.57 1.07
CA ASN A 124 -23.89 20.05 2.45
C ASN A 124 -22.96 21.27 2.56
N PHE A 125 -21.83 21.26 1.84
CA PHE A 125 -20.92 22.39 1.77
C PHE A 125 -21.60 23.62 1.15
N GLU A 126 -22.30 23.46 0.01
CA GLU A 126 -23.05 24.55 -0.63
C GLU A 126 -24.10 25.16 0.31
N ARG A 127 -24.89 24.32 1.00
CA ARG A 127 -25.87 24.79 2.00
C ARG A 127 -25.22 25.56 3.15
N SER A 128 -24.02 25.15 3.57
CA SER A 128 -23.29 25.85 4.64
C SER A 128 -22.87 27.28 4.24
N LEU A 129 -22.68 27.56 2.94
CA LEU A 129 -22.35 28.89 2.44
C LEU A 129 -23.58 29.82 2.36
N ASN A 130 -24.78 29.27 2.20
CA ASN A 130 -26.03 30.04 2.11
C ASN A 130 -26.64 30.41 3.47
N HIS A 131 -26.01 30.01 4.57
CA HIS A 131 -26.47 30.25 5.96
C HIS A 131 -25.41 31.00 6.80
N GLY A 132 -24.44 31.64 6.15
CA GLY A 132 -23.44 32.54 6.76
C GLY A 132 -23.67 34.01 6.42
#